data_AF-A0A6A4U594-F1
#
_entry.id   AF-A0A6A4U594-F1
#
_cell.length_a   1.000
_cell.length_b   1.000
_cell.length_c   1.000
_cell.angle_alpha   90.00
_cell.angle_beta   90.00
_cell.angle_gamma   90.00
#
_symmetry.space_group_name_H-M   'P 1'
#
loop_
_entity.id
_entity.type
_entity.pdbx_description
1 polymer ?
#
loop_
_entity_poly.entity_id
_entity_poly.type
_entity_poly.pdbx_seq_one_letter_code
_entity_poly.pdbx_strand_id
1 'polypeptide(L)'
;MGKIGLNRFVFLYISLFPSLIFAQLDTLISYDVKTNKFNILDIKTTVSPSNFGYTTWNYGKSPGRDLLTLTPPLNTHGNSGFTYMSPAKNFFNVSNYPARTAVKIFYVKNDSIKQKCSGILVEKEYVLTNCHCIGSYDKNGRIEFYDSLLFVPAYDNGLENNLFKKSFGVSYITFKEHITNSWNPDKDIALVKLEQDLGTKTGWVGIAYAKDEMFYKNNIFHKFSYPGVTAFDDSTKKFNGDTLYYNYGKLNLVTKNWLEFNIYGVPGQSGSSLFYTDNSAFYSVGTSVWSSNSAHLRITPEIFYAFKSILEKDASNITNSNLLPDNYHLADAYPNPFNPSTTISYSIPKTEHVTLTVFDMLGREIVKLIDEVKQAGNYKITFNARQFEQSKELSSGVYFYRLQCGNYSRTKKIILMK
;
A
#
# COMPACT_ATOMS: atom_id res chain seq x y z
N MET A 1 52.15 52.76 37.87
CA MET A 1 52.00 51.45 38.54
C MET A 1 50.54 51.27 38.91
N GLY A 2 49.84 50.41 38.17
CA GLY A 2 48.38 50.34 38.10
C GLY A 2 47.73 49.65 39.31
N LYS A 3 46.59 50.20 39.73
CA LYS A 3 45.66 49.60 40.69
C LYS A 3 44.90 48.47 39.99
N ILE A 4 45.03 47.24 40.47
CA ILE A 4 44.21 46.09 40.04
C ILE A 4 42.92 46.12 40.85
N GLY A 5 41.84 46.57 40.21
CA GLY A 5 40.47 46.46 40.71
C GLY A 5 39.89 45.09 40.38
N LEU A 6 39.45 44.37 41.41
CA LEU A 6 38.84 43.05 41.32
C LEU A 6 37.39 43.18 40.80
N ASN A 7 37.18 43.09 39.49
CA ASN A 7 35.84 43.04 38.91
C ASN A 7 35.24 41.64 39.11
N ARG A 8 34.17 41.55 39.92
CA ARG A 8 33.31 40.37 40.05
C ARG A 8 32.52 40.18 38.75
N PHE A 9 32.90 39.20 37.95
CA PHE A 9 32.08 38.70 36.83
C PHE A 9 30.93 37.87 37.38
N VAL A 10 29.70 38.36 37.21
CA VAL A 10 28.47 37.57 37.39
C VAL A 10 28.32 36.69 36.16
N PHE A 11 28.57 35.39 36.29
CA PHE A 11 28.22 34.40 35.27
C PHE A 11 26.71 34.19 35.27
N LEU A 12 26.02 34.79 34.29
CA LEU A 12 24.64 34.44 33.98
C LEU A 12 24.65 33.06 33.31
N TYR A 13 24.34 32.02 34.07
CA TYR A 13 24.04 30.70 33.51
C TYR A 13 22.69 30.78 32.79
N ILE A 14 22.73 31.07 31.49
CA ILE A 14 21.57 30.85 30.62
C ILE A 14 21.50 29.34 30.39
N SER A 15 20.66 28.67 31.17
CA SER A 15 20.27 27.29 30.90
C SER A 15 19.47 27.26 29.59
N LEU A 16 20.17 27.05 28.48
CA LEU A 16 19.58 26.64 27.21
C LEU A 16 19.03 25.23 27.41
N PHE A 17 17.81 25.11 27.94
CA PHE A 17 17.04 23.89 27.76
C PHE A 17 16.88 23.70 26.25
N PRO A 18 17.33 22.58 25.66
CA PRO A 18 17.01 22.29 24.29
C PRO A 18 15.48 22.12 24.25
N SER A 19 14.79 23.09 23.65
CA SER A 19 13.42 22.88 23.22
C SER A 19 13.47 21.70 22.25
N LEU A 20 12.94 20.56 22.69
CA LEU A 20 12.63 19.45 21.81
C LEU A 20 11.65 19.99 20.79
N ILE A 21 12.16 20.37 19.62
CA ILE A 21 11.34 20.66 18.45
C ILE A 21 10.73 19.32 18.07
N PHE A 22 9.52 19.07 18.56
CA PHE A 22 8.69 18.00 18.02
C PHE A 22 8.38 18.39 16.58
N ALA A 23 9.09 17.80 15.62
CA ALA A 23 8.64 17.83 14.25
C ALA A 23 7.25 17.18 14.23
N GLN A 24 6.21 17.98 13.97
CA GLN A 24 4.86 17.46 13.81
C GLN A 24 4.87 16.59 12.56
N LEU A 25 4.69 15.28 12.75
CA LEU A 25 4.57 14.35 11.63
C LEU A 25 3.42 14.78 10.72
N ASP A 26 3.58 14.57 9.41
CA ASP A 26 2.46 14.73 8.50
C ASP A 26 1.32 13.80 8.92
N THR A 27 0.11 14.34 8.91
CA THR A 27 -1.08 13.61 9.29
C THR A 27 -1.24 12.38 8.39
N LEU A 28 -1.33 11.19 8.99
CA LEU A 28 -1.72 9.99 8.26
C LEU A 28 -3.23 10.00 8.02
N ILE A 29 -3.62 9.45 6.88
CA ILE A 29 -5.01 9.22 6.52
C ILE A 29 -5.20 7.74 6.19
N SER A 30 -6.39 7.23 6.47
CA SER A 30 -6.85 5.97 5.93
C SER A 30 -8.02 6.24 4.98
N TYR A 31 -7.95 5.73 3.76
CA TYR A 31 -9.09 5.62 2.87
C TYR A 31 -9.71 4.23 3.05
N ASP A 32 -10.95 4.15 3.49
CA ASP A 32 -11.71 2.91 3.57
C ASP A 32 -12.38 2.65 2.22
N VAL A 33 -11.94 1.61 1.53
CA VAL A 33 -12.37 1.27 0.16
C VAL A 33 -13.84 0.91 0.12
N LYS A 34 -14.36 0.26 1.18
CA LYS A 34 -15.75 -0.20 1.23
C LYS A 34 -16.73 0.97 1.41
N THR A 35 -16.34 2.02 2.13
CA THR A 35 -17.17 3.19 2.46
C THR A 35 -16.84 4.41 1.62
N ASN A 36 -15.70 4.43 0.95
CA ASN A 36 -15.09 5.61 0.30
C ASN A 36 -14.84 6.77 1.26
N LYS A 37 -14.61 6.49 2.54
CA LYS A 37 -14.32 7.53 3.54
C LYS A 37 -12.83 7.67 3.77
N PHE A 38 -12.41 8.92 3.85
CA PHE A 38 -11.16 9.26 4.52
C PHE A 38 -11.39 9.33 6.02
N ASN A 39 -10.46 8.78 6.79
CA ASN A 39 -10.33 9.04 8.22
C ASN A 39 -8.94 9.64 8.45
N ILE A 40 -8.88 10.67 9.28
CA ILE A 40 -7.61 11.16 9.80
C ILE A 40 -7.18 10.21 10.92
N LEU A 41 -5.98 9.67 10.81
CA LEU A 41 -5.40 8.84 11.85
C LEU A 41 -4.65 9.75 12.81
N ASP A 42 -5.25 10.03 13.97
CA ASP A 42 -4.56 10.71 15.07
C ASP A 42 -3.53 9.75 15.68
N ILE A 43 -2.30 9.86 15.18
CA ILE A 43 -1.17 9.08 15.65
C ILE A 43 -0.21 10.05 16.32
N LYS A 44 -0.23 10.05 17.65
CA LYS A 44 0.80 10.67 18.48
C LYS A 44 2.05 9.81 18.44
N THR A 45 2.91 10.00 17.44
CA THR A 45 4.21 9.34 17.40
C THR A 45 5.24 10.16 18.16
N THR A 46 5.77 9.60 19.25
CA THR A 46 7.04 10.07 19.80
C THR A 46 8.14 9.28 19.12
N VAL A 47 8.91 9.94 18.24
CA VAL A 47 10.09 9.31 17.62
C VAL A 47 11.10 9.01 18.72
N SER A 48 11.40 7.74 18.95
CA SER A 48 12.38 7.37 19.98
C SER A 48 13.80 7.78 19.57
N PRO A 49 14.67 8.08 20.56
CA PRO A 49 16.05 8.43 20.30
C PRO A 49 16.87 7.27 19.70
N SER A 50 16.36 6.03 19.73
CA SER A 50 17.07 4.85 19.23
C SER A 50 17.62 5.03 17.81
N ASN A 51 18.86 4.57 17.60
CA ASN A 51 19.56 4.58 16.32
C ASN A 51 19.05 3.50 15.36
N PHE A 52 18.34 2.49 15.88
CA PHE A 52 17.73 1.43 15.09
C PHE A 52 16.38 1.05 15.68
N GLY A 53 15.37 0.84 14.84
CA GLY A 53 14.06 0.39 15.26
C GLY A 53 13.45 -0.54 14.23
N TYR A 54 12.70 -1.54 14.70
CA TYR A 54 12.08 -2.55 13.87
C TYR A 54 10.73 -3.00 14.44
N THR A 55 9.84 -3.53 13.59
CA THR A 55 8.63 -4.25 13.99
C THR A 55 8.85 -5.76 13.96
N THR A 56 7.92 -6.53 14.52
CA THR A 56 7.99 -7.99 14.49
C THR A 56 7.86 -8.53 13.06
N TRP A 57 8.76 -9.44 12.70
CA TRP A 57 8.64 -10.29 11.52
C TRP A 57 8.10 -11.67 11.93
N ASN A 58 7.58 -12.45 10.98
CA ASN A 58 7.12 -13.81 11.24
C ASN A 58 7.30 -14.71 10.02
N TYR A 59 7.78 -15.92 10.24
CA TYR A 59 8.01 -16.90 9.18
C TYR A 59 6.72 -17.49 8.57
N GLY A 60 5.60 -17.41 9.29
CA GLY A 60 4.32 -17.99 8.89
C GLY A 60 4.21 -19.49 9.20
N LYS A 61 3.05 -20.07 8.89
CA LYS A 61 2.75 -21.50 9.11
C LYS A 61 3.05 -22.40 7.91
N SER A 62 3.34 -21.84 6.73
CA SER A 62 3.72 -22.65 5.57
C SER A 62 5.14 -23.19 5.71
N PRO A 63 5.39 -24.47 5.36
CA PRO A 63 6.75 -25.02 5.36
C PRO A 63 7.63 -24.32 4.32
N GLY A 64 8.94 -24.53 4.42
CA GLY A 64 9.94 -24.02 3.47
C GLY A 64 10.51 -22.63 3.81
N ARG A 65 11.81 -22.60 4.13
CA ARG A 65 12.61 -21.39 4.42
C ARG A 65 13.87 -21.46 3.59
N ASP A 66 14.10 -20.43 2.80
CA ASP A 66 15.37 -20.23 2.10
C ASP A 66 16.18 -19.18 2.84
N LEU A 67 17.49 -19.38 2.88
CA LEU A 67 18.44 -18.40 3.40
C LEU A 67 18.92 -17.51 2.25
N LEU A 68 19.08 -16.22 2.52
CA LEU A 68 19.62 -15.27 1.56
C LEU A 68 21.13 -15.15 1.74
N THR A 69 21.81 -14.84 0.64
CA THR A 69 23.26 -14.60 0.65
C THR A 69 23.60 -13.33 1.43
N LEU A 70 24.58 -13.41 2.32
CA LEU A 70 25.04 -12.27 3.12
C LEU A 70 26.38 -11.71 2.62
N THR A 71 26.90 -12.25 1.51
CA THR A 71 28.16 -11.82 0.92
C THR A 71 27.91 -10.98 -0.34
N PRO A 72 28.78 -10.00 -0.65
CA PRO A 72 28.70 -9.25 -1.91
C PRO A 72 28.73 -10.19 -3.13
N PRO A 73 28.00 -9.86 -4.21
CA PRO A 73 28.03 -10.65 -5.44
C PRO A 73 29.36 -10.53 -6.17
N LEU A 74 29.77 -11.61 -6.85
CA LEU A 74 31.01 -11.68 -7.64
C LEU A 74 30.91 -10.99 -9.00
N ASN A 75 29.71 -10.93 -9.58
CA ASN A 75 29.45 -10.30 -10.88
C ASN A 75 28.48 -9.13 -10.69
N THR A 76 29.04 -7.96 -10.43
CA THR A 76 28.30 -6.71 -10.28
C THR A 76 28.23 -6.00 -11.62
N HIS A 77 27.03 -5.57 -11.98
CA HIS A 77 26.80 -4.64 -13.08
C HIS A 77 27.81 -3.48 -13.00
N GLY A 78 28.46 -3.09 -14.11
CA GLY A 78 29.71 -2.31 -14.08
C GLY A 78 29.73 -1.01 -13.25
N ASN A 79 28.57 -0.44 -12.94
CA ASN A 79 28.40 0.77 -12.12
C ASN A 79 27.49 0.61 -10.89
N SER A 80 27.13 -0.62 -10.52
CA SER A 80 26.18 -0.91 -9.45
C SER A 80 26.72 -1.97 -8.49
N GLY A 81 26.44 -1.81 -7.20
CA GLY A 81 26.73 -2.85 -6.19
C GLY A 81 25.76 -4.04 -6.21
N PHE A 82 24.76 -4.04 -7.10
CA PHE A 82 23.72 -5.07 -7.22
C PHE A 82 23.95 -6.01 -8.41
N THR A 83 23.43 -7.23 -8.27
CA THR A 83 23.31 -8.17 -9.39
C THR A 83 22.26 -7.70 -10.40
N TYR A 84 22.37 -8.22 -11.63
CA TYR A 84 21.23 -8.22 -12.54
C TYR A 84 20.01 -8.90 -11.89
N MET A 85 18.82 -8.44 -12.25
CA MET A 85 17.59 -9.16 -11.93
C MET A 85 17.58 -10.51 -12.64
N SER A 86 17.23 -11.54 -11.90
CA SER A 86 17.04 -12.89 -12.40
C SER A 86 15.78 -13.49 -11.78
N PRO A 87 15.04 -14.37 -12.49
CA PRO A 87 13.87 -15.03 -11.92
C PRO A 87 14.17 -15.64 -10.55
N ALA A 88 13.34 -15.36 -9.55
CA ALA A 88 13.55 -15.79 -8.17
C ALA A 88 13.65 -17.31 -8.03
N LYS A 89 12.94 -18.05 -8.90
CA LYS A 89 13.01 -19.52 -8.99
C LYS A 89 14.40 -20.08 -9.29
N ASN A 90 15.32 -19.26 -9.81
CA ASN A 90 16.71 -19.67 -10.05
C ASN A 90 17.53 -19.74 -8.75
N PHE A 91 17.02 -19.17 -7.66
CA PHE A 91 17.67 -19.11 -6.35
C PHE A 91 16.89 -19.85 -5.27
N PHE A 92 15.56 -19.84 -5.38
CA PHE A 92 14.64 -20.19 -4.29
C PHE A 92 13.45 -20.98 -4.79
N ASN A 93 12.79 -21.72 -3.91
CA ASN A 93 11.39 -22.08 -4.17
C ASN A 93 10.55 -20.83 -3.85
N VAL A 94 9.80 -20.30 -4.81
CA VAL A 94 8.99 -19.07 -4.61
C VAL A 94 7.91 -19.24 -3.52
N SER A 95 7.58 -20.48 -3.15
CA SER A 95 6.69 -20.81 -2.03
C SER A 95 7.40 -20.82 -0.67
N ASN A 96 8.72 -20.70 -0.63
CA ASN A 96 9.49 -20.61 0.61
C ASN A 96 9.55 -19.15 1.10
N TYR A 97 9.74 -18.99 2.40
CA TYR A 97 10.05 -17.70 3.00
C TYR A 97 11.50 -17.33 2.70
N PRO A 98 11.83 -16.06 2.44
CA PRO A 98 10.94 -14.89 2.43
C PRO A 98 10.26 -14.60 1.09
N ALA A 99 10.58 -15.30 0.00
CA ALA A 99 10.08 -14.99 -1.34
C ALA A 99 8.55 -14.89 -1.41
N ARG A 100 7.84 -15.79 -0.72
CA ARG A 100 6.36 -15.80 -0.66
C ARG A 100 5.72 -14.58 0.00
N THR A 101 6.49 -13.75 0.70
CA THR A 101 5.99 -12.50 1.29
C THR A 101 5.88 -11.38 0.26
N ALA A 102 6.53 -11.52 -0.91
CA ALA A 102 6.40 -10.58 -2.00
C ALA A 102 5.03 -10.72 -2.67
N VAL A 103 4.39 -9.58 -2.91
CA VAL A 103 3.01 -9.49 -3.39
C VAL A 103 2.97 -8.81 -4.74
N LYS A 104 2.29 -9.44 -5.70
CA LYS A 104 1.90 -8.78 -6.94
C LYS A 104 0.61 -7.98 -6.71
N ILE A 105 0.59 -6.74 -7.18
CA ILE A 105 -0.57 -5.87 -7.08
C ILE A 105 -1.20 -5.70 -8.45
N PHE A 106 -2.51 -5.93 -8.51
CA PHE A 106 -3.35 -5.67 -9.66
C PHE A 106 -4.43 -4.64 -9.30
N TYR A 107 -4.88 -3.88 -10.29
CA TYR A 107 -6.09 -3.08 -10.18
C TYR A 107 -7.15 -3.64 -11.13
N VAL A 108 -8.42 -3.52 -10.72
CA VAL A 108 -9.55 -3.93 -11.55
C VAL A 108 -10.12 -2.69 -12.24
N LYS A 109 -10.22 -2.72 -13.57
CA LYS A 109 -10.85 -1.66 -14.36
C LYS A 109 -11.60 -2.28 -15.54
N ASN A 110 -12.86 -1.90 -15.73
CA ASN A 110 -13.72 -2.36 -16.83
C ASN A 110 -13.70 -3.90 -16.99
N ASP A 111 -13.93 -4.64 -15.89
CA ASP A 111 -13.94 -6.11 -15.81
C ASP A 111 -12.62 -6.81 -16.19
N SER A 112 -11.52 -6.05 -16.32
CA SER A 112 -10.19 -6.60 -16.56
C SER A 112 -9.30 -6.39 -15.35
N ILE A 113 -8.59 -7.45 -14.96
CA ILE A 113 -7.48 -7.35 -14.03
C ILE A 113 -6.27 -6.82 -14.80
N LYS A 114 -5.69 -5.73 -14.33
CA LYS A 114 -4.52 -5.10 -14.93
C LYS A 114 -3.36 -5.09 -13.94
N GLN A 115 -2.18 -5.43 -14.43
CA GLN A 115 -0.93 -5.36 -13.68
C GLN A 115 -0.71 -3.92 -13.20
N LYS A 116 -0.30 -3.73 -11.93
CA LYS A 116 0.01 -2.40 -11.38
C LYS A 116 1.44 -2.29 -10.87
N CYS A 117 1.67 -2.88 -9.72
CA CYS A 117 2.83 -2.66 -8.87
C CYS A 117 3.24 -3.96 -8.18
N SER A 118 4.15 -3.82 -7.21
CA SER A 118 4.58 -4.84 -6.27
C SER A 118 4.38 -4.33 -4.84
N GLY A 119 4.47 -5.24 -3.87
CA GLY A 119 4.46 -4.92 -2.44
C GLY A 119 5.09 -6.04 -1.64
N ILE A 120 5.13 -5.88 -0.32
CA ILE A 120 5.56 -6.93 0.60
C ILE A 120 4.65 -7.00 1.81
N LEU A 121 4.36 -8.19 2.32
CA LEU A 121 3.65 -8.38 3.58
C LEU A 121 4.53 -7.91 4.74
N VAL A 122 3.99 -7.02 5.56
CA VAL A 122 4.65 -6.46 6.76
C VAL A 122 3.93 -6.79 8.07
N GLU A 123 2.75 -7.40 7.98
CA GLU A 123 1.97 -8.01 9.05
C GLU A 123 0.97 -9.00 8.41
N LYS A 124 0.25 -9.81 9.20
CA LYS A 124 -0.78 -10.78 8.77
C LYS A 124 -1.76 -10.22 7.72
N GLU A 125 -2.17 -8.97 7.88
CA GLU A 125 -3.18 -8.30 7.04
C GLU A 125 -2.67 -7.01 6.40
N TYR A 126 -1.36 -6.77 6.38
CA TYR A 126 -0.81 -5.52 5.87
C TYR A 126 0.26 -5.71 4.81
N VAL A 127 0.08 -5.01 3.70
CA VAL A 127 1.07 -4.90 2.62
C VAL A 127 1.66 -3.49 2.61
N LEU A 128 2.98 -3.41 2.58
CA LEU A 128 3.71 -2.17 2.30
C LEU A 128 3.90 -2.00 0.79
N THR A 129 3.61 -0.81 0.28
CA THR A 129 3.75 -0.42 -1.13
C THR A 129 3.91 1.12 -1.25
N ASN A 130 3.72 1.71 -2.43
CA ASN A 130 3.72 3.17 -2.63
C ASN A 130 2.31 3.77 -2.73
N CYS A 131 2.22 5.09 -2.53
CA CYS A 131 0.99 5.84 -2.70
C CYS A 131 0.52 5.84 -4.18
N HIS A 132 1.41 6.02 -5.14
CA HIS A 132 1.04 5.95 -6.56
C HIS A 132 0.63 4.53 -7.04
N CYS A 133 0.86 3.50 -6.22
CA CYS A 133 0.41 2.13 -6.50
C CYS A 133 -1.04 1.90 -6.08
N ILE A 134 -1.56 2.71 -5.17
CA ILE A 134 -2.93 2.59 -4.64
C ILE A 134 -3.93 3.57 -5.28
N GLY A 135 -3.47 4.43 -6.19
CA GLY A 135 -4.31 5.34 -6.96
C GLY A 135 -3.64 5.86 -8.23
N SER A 136 -4.32 6.78 -8.91
CA SER A 136 -3.79 7.56 -10.03
C SER A 136 -3.92 9.05 -9.75
N TYR A 137 -2.97 9.85 -10.23
CA TYR A 137 -3.04 11.30 -10.09
C TYR A 137 -3.86 11.92 -11.23
N ASP A 138 -4.80 12.80 -10.87
CA ASP A 138 -5.52 13.63 -11.83
C ASP A 138 -4.61 14.75 -12.39
N LYS A 139 -5.13 15.50 -13.36
CA LYS A 139 -4.41 16.63 -13.98
C LYS A 139 -4.04 17.75 -12.99
N ASN A 140 -4.65 17.78 -11.81
CA ASN A 140 -4.40 18.75 -10.76
C ASN A 140 -3.49 18.18 -9.66
N GLY A 141 -2.94 16.98 -9.86
CA GLY A 141 -2.07 16.32 -8.90
C GLY A 141 -2.78 15.66 -7.72
N ARG A 142 -4.12 15.53 -7.74
CA ARG A 142 -4.87 14.84 -6.68
C ARG A 142 -4.92 13.35 -6.95
N ILE A 143 -4.72 12.53 -5.91
CA ILE A 143 -4.84 11.08 -6.05
C ILE A 143 -6.32 10.64 -6.06
N GLU A 144 -6.67 9.86 -7.08
CA GLU A 144 -7.88 9.06 -7.17
C GLU A 144 -7.51 7.61 -6.79
N PHE A 145 -7.92 7.16 -5.61
CA PHE A 145 -7.64 5.81 -5.15
C PHE A 145 -8.38 4.77 -6.00
N TYR A 146 -7.79 3.59 -6.14
CA TYR A 146 -8.43 2.48 -6.84
C TYR A 146 -9.45 1.78 -5.94
N ASP A 147 -10.70 1.71 -6.38
CA ASP A 147 -11.79 1.03 -5.66
C ASP A 147 -11.59 -0.48 -5.48
N SER A 148 -10.65 -1.10 -6.22
CA SER A 148 -10.37 -2.53 -6.13
C SER A 148 -8.93 -2.85 -6.49
N LEU A 149 -8.12 -3.09 -5.47
CA LEU A 149 -6.76 -3.62 -5.58
C LEU A 149 -6.72 -5.05 -5.09
N LEU A 150 -6.14 -5.92 -5.92
CA LEU A 150 -5.96 -7.33 -5.63
C LEU A 150 -4.48 -7.62 -5.34
N PHE A 151 -4.24 -8.28 -4.23
CA PHE A 151 -2.93 -8.61 -3.69
C PHE A 151 -2.72 -10.13 -3.76
N VAL A 152 -1.76 -10.55 -4.57
CA VAL A 152 -1.46 -11.96 -4.83
C VAL A 152 -0.04 -12.28 -4.34
N PRO A 153 0.11 -13.01 -3.21
CA PRO A 153 1.43 -13.40 -2.71
C PRO A 153 2.02 -14.54 -3.55
N ALA A 154 3.35 -14.59 -3.63
CA ALA A 154 4.08 -15.66 -4.34
C ALA A 154 3.59 -15.92 -5.78
N TYR A 155 3.10 -14.88 -6.46
CA TYR A 155 2.73 -14.94 -7.87
C TYR A 155 3.97 -15.27 -8.69
N ASP A 156 3.90 -16.20 -9.63
CA ASP A 156 5.04 -16.50 -10.49
C ASP A 156 4.61 -17.13 -11.81
N ASN A 157 5.31 -16.78 -12.89
CA ASN A 157 5.06 -17.26 -14.23
C ASN A 157 3.58 -17.17 -14.66
N GLY A 158 2.91 -16.08 -14.28
CA GLY A 158 1.50 -15.83 -14.62
C GLY A 158 0.48 -16.53 -13.72
N LEU A 159 0.94 -17.29 -12.73
CA LEU A 159 0.09 -18.17 -11.92
C LEU A 159 0.05 -17.73 -10.45
N GLU A 160 -1.15 -17.82 -9.88
CA GLU A 160 -1.36 -17.75 -8.43
C GLU A 160 -0.75 -18.99 -7.78
N ASN A 161 -0.18 -18.83 -6.58
CA ASN A 161 0.32 -19.96 -5.82
C ASN A 161 -0.83 -20.74 -5.19
N ASN A 162 -0.88 -22.06 -5.41
CA ASN A 162 -1.97 -22.90 -4.91
C ASN A 162 -2.03 -23.01 -3.37
N LEU A 163 -0.95 -22.67 -2.66
CA LEU A 163 -0.90 -22.71 -1.18
C LEU A 163 -1.43 -21.42 -0.53
N PHE A 164 -1.44 -20.31 -1.25
CA PHE A 164 -1.70 -18.99 -0.69
C PHE A 164 -2.88 -18.33 -1.38
N LYS A 165 -3.82 -17.83 -0.58
CA LYS A 165 -4.95 -17.07 -1.10
C LYS A 165 -4.48 -15.68 -1.54
N LYS A 166 -5.24 -15.08 -2.44
CA LYS A 166 -5.21 -13.65 -2.74
C LYS A 166 -6.18 -12.89 -1.83
N SER A 167 -5.93 -11.60 -1.63
CA SER A 167 -6.83 -10.73 -0.87
C SER A 167 -7.05 -9.40 -1.58
N PHE A 168 -8.22 -8.80 -1.38
CA PHE A 168 -8.46 -7.41 -1.74
C PHE A 168 -7.91 -6.48 -0.65
N GLY A 169 -7.52 -5.27 -1.06
CA GLY A 169 -7.26 -4.17 -0.13
C GLY A 169 -8.57 -3.51 0.30
N VAL A 170 -8.73 -3.28 1.61
CA VAL A 170 -9.96 -2.70 2.20
C VAL A 170 -9.72 -1.34 2.84
N SER A 171 -8.47 -1.03 3.18
CA SER A 171 -8.10 0.31 3.62
C SER A 171 -6.70 0.67 3.13
N TYR A 172 -6.55 1.88 2.58
CA TYR A 172 -5.28 2.41 2.11
C TYR A 172 -4.82 3.55 2.99
N ILE A 173 -3.60 3.44 3.50
CA ILE A 173 -3.07 4.33 4.50
C ILE A 173 -1.83 5.01 3.95
N THR A 174 -1.82 6.33 3.95
CA THR A 174 -0.71 7.14 3.44
C THR A 174 -0.70 8.52 4.12
N PHE A 175 0.24 9.38 3.76
CA PHE A 175 0.33 10.74 4.29
C PHE A 175 -0.68 11.66 3.58
N LYS A 176 -1.36 12.52 4.36
CA LYS A 176 -2.40 13.46 3.89
C LYS A 176 -1.93 14.34 2.73
N GLU A 177 -0.65 14.70 2.71
CA GLU A 177 -0.06 15.53 1.66
C GLU A 177 -0.33 14.95 0.26
N HIS A 178 -0.34 13.63 0.10
CA HIS A 178 -0.60 12.97 -1.17
C HIS A 178 -2.05 13.04 -1.66
N ILE A 179 -3.00 13.46 -0.82
CA ILE A 179 -4.38 13.67 -1.24
C ILE A 179 -4.52 15.03 -1.93
N THR A 180 -3.90 16.06 -1.34
CA THR A 180 -4.19 17.46 -1.66
C THR A 180 -3.16 18.09 -2.59
N ASN A 181 -1.94 17.54 -2.62
CA ASN A 181 -0.83 18.06 -3.42
C ASN A 181 -0.43 17.05 -4.50
N SER A 182 0.22 17.56 -5.55
CA SER A 182 0.90 16.75 -6.56
C SER A 182 1.83 15.72 -5.92
N TRP A 183 2.09 14.65 -6.67
CA TRP A 183 2.97 13.56 -6.27
C TRP A 183 4.28 14.05 -5.63
N ASN A 184 4.50 13.70 -4.36
CA ASN A 184 5.71 13.99 -3.61
C ASN A 184 6.54 12.70 -3.42
N PRO A 185 7.67 12.53 -4.11
CA PRO A 185 8.44 11.28 -4.04
C PRO A 185 8.95 11.00 -2.61
N ASP A 186 9.25 12.02 -1.79
CA ASP A 186 9.77 11.85 -0.42
C ASP A 186 8.75 11.24 0.58
N LYS A 187 7.47 11.11 0.17
CA LYS A 187 6.40 10.56 1.02
C LYS A 187 5.60 9.46 0.32
N ASP A 188 6.05 9.02 -0.86
CA ASP A 188 5.36 8.06 -1.71
C ASP A 188 5.42 6.62 -1.17
N ILE A 189 4.79 6.41 -0.03
CA ILE A 189 4.71 5.14 0.68
C ILE A 189 3.30 4.96 1.21
N ALA A 190 2.84 3.71 1.26
CA ALA A 190 1.52 3.37 1.74
C ALA A 190 1.51 2.00 2.42
N LEU A 191 0.64 1.88 3.42
CA LEU A 191 0.18 0.60 3.94
C LEU A 191 -1.19 0.28 3.38
N VAL A 192 -1.42 -0.98 3.01
CA VAL A 192 -2.73 -1.47 2.61
C VAL A 192 -3.16 -2.55 3.58
N LYS A 193 -4.29 -2.32 4.26
CA LYS A 193 -4.99 -3.34 5.03
C LYS A 193 -5.74 -4.26 4.08
N LEU A 194 -5.57 -5.55 4.25
CA LEU A 194 -6.17 -6.62 3.47
C LEU A 194 -7.50 -7.07 4.08
N GLU A 195 -8.40 -7.57 3.24
CA GLU A 195 -9.64 -8.20 3.69
C GLU A 195 -9.41 -9.54 4.39
N GLN A 196 -8.44 -10.32 3.90
CA GLN A 196 -8.09 -11.63 4.41
C GLN A 196 -6.66 -11.64 4.94
N ASP A 197 -6.48 -12.32 6.06
CA ASP A 197 -5.16 -12.68 6.57
C ASP A 197 -4.41 -13.58 5.57
N LEU A 198 -3.34 -13.03 5.01
CA LEU A 198 -2.40 -13.77 4.18
C LEU A 198 -1.17 -14.22 5.00
N GLY A 199 -0.70 -13.37 5.91
CA GLY A 199 0.56 -13.54 6.62
C GLY A 199 0.59 -14.69 7.62
N THR A 200 -0.55 -15.18 8.13
CA THR A 200 -0.55 -16.41 8.95
C THR A 200 0.01 -17.60 8.18
N LYS A 201 -0.27 -17.70 6.88
CA LYS A 201 0.29 -18.77 6.03
C LYS A 201 1.63 -18.37 5.43
N THR A 202 1.73 -17.18 4.84
CA THR A 202 2.93 -16.76 4.10
C THR A 202 4.05 -16.27 5.00
N GLY A 203 3.76 -15.87 6.23
CA GLY A 203 4.65 -15.02 7.01
C GLY A 203 4.66 -13.58 6.48
N TRP A 204 5.44 -12.74 7.14
CA TRP A 204 5.68 -11.34 6.79
C TRP A 204 7.09 -10.93 7.22
N VAL A 205 7.63 -9.88 6.61
CA VAL A 205 8.85 -9.21 7.08
C VAL A 205 8.48 -8.09 8.04
N GLY A 206 9.38 -7.68 8.93
CA GLY A 206 9.17 -6.45 9.69
C GLY A 206 9.43 -5.22 8.80
N ILE A 207 9.12 -4.03 9.29
CA ILE A 207 9.71 -2.79 8.79
C ILE A 207 10.81 -2.34 9.75
N ALA A 208 11.85 -1.67 9.26
CA ALA A 208 12.90 -1.12 10.09
C ALA A 208 13.47 0.20 9.56
N TYR A 209 14.05 0.98 10.47
CA TYR A 209 14.90 2.12 10.14
C TYR A 209 16.24 2.00 10.88
N ALA A 210 17.30 2.52 10.26
CA ALA A 210 18.53 2.89 10.94
C ALA A 210 18.73 4.40 10.77
N LYS A 211 19.22 5.13 11.79
CA LYS A 211 19.60 6.54 11.64
C LYS A 211 20.95 6.68 10.92
N ASP A 212 21.90 5.84 11.33
CA ASP A 212 23.26 5.83 10.78
C ASP A 212 23.29 5.29 9.35
N GLU A 213 23.88 6.07 8.44
CA GLU A 213 24.10 5.66 7.05
C GLU A 213 25.07 4.49 6.92
N MET A 214 25.99 4.29 7.88
CA MET A 214 26.94 3.17 7.86
C MET A 214 26.25 1.82 7.91
N PHE A 215 25.08 1.72 8.56
CA PHE A 215 24.25 0.51 8.49
C PHE A 215 23.93 0.14 7.04
N TYR A 216 23.55 1.12 6.22
CA TYR A 216 23.18 0.91 4.83
C TYR A 216 24.39 0.68 3.92
N LYS A 217 25.55 1.29 4.22
CA LYS A 217 26.78 1.10 3.44
C LYS A 217 27.46 -0.24 3.70
N ASN A 218 27.32 -0.78 4.92
CA ASN A 218 28.04 -1.99 5.34
C ASN A 218 27.29 -3.30 5.08
N ASN A 219 25.97 -3.25 4.92
CA ASN A 219 25.13 -4.45 4.78
C ASN A 219 24.77 -4.78 3.33
N ILE A 220 24.37 -6.03 3.12
CA ILE A 220 23.74 -6.50 1.88
C ILE A 220 22.24 -6.33 1.97
N PHE A 221 21.64 -5.92 0.86
CA PHE A 221 20.21 -5.73 0.72
C PHE A 221 19.66 -6.61 -0.40
N HIS A 222 18.41 -7.01 -0.23
CA HIS A 222 17.71 -7.91 -1.11
C HIS A 222 16.43 -7.28 -1.61
N LYS A 223 16.01 -7.68 -2.80
CA LYS A 223 14.80 -7.16 -3.44
C LYS A 223 14.09 -8.26 -4.21
N PHE A 224 12.80 -8.40 -3.92
CA PHE A 224 11.86 -9.18 -4.73
C PHE A 224 10.92 -8.24 -5.44
N SER A 225 10.71 -8.41 -6.75
CA SER A 225 9.86 -7.50 -7.51
C SER A 225 9.28 -8.10 -8.77
N TYR A 226 8.21 -7.46 -9.28
CA TYR A 226 7.51 -7.86 -10.49
C TYR A 226 7.64 -6.80 -11.59
N PRO A 227 8.77 -6.72 -12.31
CA PRO A 227 8.94 -5.82 -13.46
C PRO A 227 7.84 -6.06 -14.50
N GLY A 228 7.19 -4.98 -14.93
CA GLY A 228 5.94 -5.01 -15.69
C GLY A 228 6.07 -4.79 -17.20
N VAL A 229 7.18 -4.21 -17.66
CA VAL A 229 7.41 -3.89 -19.08
C VAL A 229 8.86 -4.18 -19.45
N THR A 230 9.15 -4.39 -20.73
CA THR A 230 10.53 -4.59 -21.25
C THR A 230 11.51 -3.56 -20.67
N ALA A 231 12.69 -4.03 -20.26
CA ALA A 231 13.73 -3.15 -19.70
C ALA A 231 14.11 -2.06 -20.70
N PHE A 232 14.25 -0.83 -20.24
CA PHE A 232 14.66 0.30 -21.09
C PHE A 232 16.13 0.20 -21.52
N ASP A 233 16.96 -0.46 -20.71
CA ASP A 233 18.41 -0.61 -20.86
C ASP A 233 18.82 -1.92 -21.56
N ASP A 234 17.91 -2.88 -21.67
CA ASP A 234 18.13 -4.17 -22.33
C ASP A 234 16.83 -4.67 -22.98
N SER A 235 16.67 -4.41 -24.28
CA SER A 235 15.49 -4.79 -25.06
C SER A 235 15.32 -6.30 -25.22
N THR A 236 16.34 -7.11 -24.89
CA THR A 236 16.26 -8.58 -24.88
C THR A 236 15.58 -9.10 -23.62
N LYS A 237 15.61 -8.34 -22.52
CA LYS A 237 14.93 -8.64 -21.26
C LYS A 237 13.48 -8.16 -21.31
N LYS A 238 12.60 -9.04 -21.79
CA LYS A 238 11.16 -8.81 -21.83
C LYS A 238 10.54 -9.12 -20.47
N PHE A 239 9.98 -8.11 -19.82
CA PHE A 239 9.17 -8.28 -18.61
C PHE A 239 7.71 -7.95 -18.91
N ASN A 240 6.81 -8.60 -18.20
CA ASN A 240 5.35 -8.53 -18.40
C ASN A 240 4.58 -8.53 -17.07
N GLY A 241 5.28 -8.45 -15.93
CA GLY A 241 4.70 -8.43 -14.59
C GLY A 241 4.26 -9.79 -14.06
N ASP A 242 4.56 -10.89 -14.75
CA ASP A 242 4.04 -12.22 -14.43
C ASP A 242 4.94 -13.08 -13.54
N THR A 243 6.22 -12.74 -13.46
CA THR A 243 7.27 -13.54 -12.85
C THR A 243 7.88 -12.77 -11.68
N LEU A 244 8.18 -13.47 -10.59
CA LEU A 244 8.90 -12.91 -9.46
C LEU A 244 10.40 -12.85 -9.77
N TYR A 245 10.99 -11.66 -9.69
CA TYR A 245 12.42 -11.46 -9.87
C TYR A 245 13.11 -11.16 -8.55
N TYR A 246 14.38 -11.54 -8.50
CA TYR A 246 15.27 -11.33 -7.38
C TYR A 246 16.57 -10.66 -7.83
N ASN A 247 17.04 -9.71 -7.02
CA ASN A 247 18.38 -9.16 -7.07
C ASN A 247 18.83 -8.73 -5.68
N TYR A 248 20.15 -8.65 -5.49
CA TYR A 248 20.74 -8.29 -4.20
C TYR A 248 22.09 -7.61 -4.39
N GLY A 249 22.56 -6.93 -3.35
CA GLY A 249 23.88 -6.31 -3.35
C GLY A 249 24.03 -5.17 -2.36
N LYS A 250 25.02 -4.32 -2.63
CA LYS A 250 25.32 -3.11 -1.83
C LYS A 250 24.77 -1.86 -2.48
N LEU A 251 24.32 -0.93 -1.64
CA LEU A 251 23.81 0.36 -2.09
C LEU A 251 24.96 1.25 -2.59
N ASN A 252 24.69 2.01 -3.65
CA ASN A 252 25.61 2.97 -4.22
C ASN A 252 25.45 4.35 -3.59
N LEU A 253 24.21 4.73 -3.28
CA LEU A 253 23.88 6.00 -2.65
C LEU A 253 22.93 5.79 -1.47
N VAL A 254 23.23 6.46 -0.37
CA VAL A 254 22.40 6.52 0.83
C VAL A 254 22.26 7.99 1.19
N THR A 255 21.02 8.47 1.26
CA THR A 255 20.71 9.83 1.73
C THR A 255 19.69 9.75 2.86
N LYS A 256 19.26 10.91 3.37
CA LYS A 256 18.20 11.00 4.38
C LYS A 256 16.92 10.26 3.96
N ASN A 257 16.50 10.42 2.70
CA ASN A 257 15.22 9.90 2.21
C ASN A 257 15.38 8.76 1.19
N TRP A 258 16.57 8.56 0.62
CA TRP A 258 16.74 7.71 -0.57
C TRP A 258 17.82 6.66 -0.39
N LEU A 259 17.55 5.47 -0.92
CA LEU A 259 18.49 4.36 -1.07
C LEU A 259 18.54 3.96 -2.55
N GLU A 260 19.73 3.98 -3.17
CA GLU A 260 19.89 3.72 -4.60
C GLU A 260 21.02 2.73 -4.88
N PHE A 261 20.90 2.03 -6.01
CA PHE A 261 21.91 1.08 -6.46
C PHE A 261 22.23 1.19 -7.96
N ASN A 262 22.03 2.34 -8.60
CA ASN A 262 22.54 2.65 -9.94
C ASN A 262 22.23 1.61 -11.04
N ILE A 263 21.03 1.02 -10.99
CA ILE A 263 20.46 0.20 -12.07
C ILE A 263 19.22 0.90 -12.57
N TYR A 264 18.92 0.84 -13.87
CA TYR A 264 17.64 1.32 -14.37
C TYR A 264 16.51 0.42 -13.83
N GLY A 265 15.65 1.02 -13.01
CA GLY A 265 14.43 0.39 -12.55
C GLY A 265 13.46 0.20 -13.71
N VAL A 266 12.64 -0.85 -13.61
CA VAL A 266 11.66 -1.19 -14.63
C VAL A 266 10.26 -0.87 -14.09
N PRO A 267 9.39 -0.20 -14.87
CA PRO A 267 8.01 0.05 -14.47
C PRO A 267 7.30 -1.23 -14.03
N GLY A 268 6.43 -1.14 -13.02
CA GLY A 268 5.76 -2.28 -12.37
C GLY A 268 6.48 -2.82 -11.13
N GLN A 269 7.75 -2.47 -10.91
CA GLN A 269 8.48 -2.78 -9.68
C GLN A 269 8.13 -1.87 -8.51
N SER A 270 7.48 -0.74 -8.74
CA SER A 270 7.09 0.18 -7.67
C SER A 270 6.41 -0.55 -6.52
N GLY A 271 6.80 -0.18 -5.32
CA GLY A 271 6.28 -0.72 -4.06
C GLY A 271 7.02 -1.97 -3.59
N SER A 272 7.86 -2.56 -4.44
CA SER A 272 8.77 -3.63 -4.00
C SER A 272 9.69 -3.15 -2.90
N SER A 273 9.85 -3.99 -1.89
CA SER A 273 10.69 -3.70 -0.74
C SER A 273 12.16 -3.93 -1.05
N LEU A 274 13.00 -3.00 -0.60
CA LEU A 274 14.39 -3.24 -0.32
C LEU A 274 14.49 -3.68 1.14
N PHE A 275 14.95 -4.90 1.39
CA PHE A 275 14.96 -5.45 2.74
C PHE A 275 16.34 -5.98 3.15
N TYR A 276 16.62 -5.86 4.45
CA TYR A 276 17.80 -6.34 5.13
C TYR A 276 17.49 -7.65 5.87
N THR A 277 18.47 -8.53 5.95
CA THR A 277 18.41 -9.74 6.77
C THR A 277 19.79 -10.16 7.25
N ASP A 278 19.84 -10.77 8.44
CA ASP A 278 20.96 -11.57 8.95
C ASP A 278 20.64 -13.09 8.88
N ASN A 279 19.62 -13.45 8.09
CA ASN A 279 18.94 -14.73 8.05
C ASN A 279 18.22 -15.17 9.32
N SER A 280 18.39 -14.50 10.46
CA SER A 280 17.59 -14.71 11.65
C SER A 280 16.30 -13.91 11.56
N ALA A 281 16.36 -12.68 11.07
CA ALA A 281 15.28 -11.71 10.96
C ALA A 281 15.25 -11.00 9.59
N PHE A 282 14.08 -10.47 9.19
CA PHE A 282 13.88 -9.89 7.86
C PHE A 282 13.12 -8.58 7.96
N TYR A 283 13.68 -7.50 7.41
CA TYR A 283 13.15 -6.15 7.58
C TYR A 283 13.16 -5.35 6.30
N SER A 284 11.99 -4.91 5.84
CA SER A 284 11.87 -3.85 4.83
C SER A 284 12.45 -2.55 5.38
N VAL A 285 13.35 -1.92 4.63
CA VAL A 285 13.97 -0.64 4.97
C VAL A 285 13.63 0.49 4.00
N GLY A 286 12.91 0.15 2.92
CA GLY A 286 12.49 1.09 1.91
C GLY A 286 11.64 0.44 0.81
N THR A 287 10.99 1.28 0.02
CA THR A 287 10.13 0.85 -1.10
C THR A 287 10.57 1.49 -2.40
N SER A 288 10.65 0.74 -3.48
CA SER A 288 11.02 1.23 -4.82
C SER A 288 10.02 2.28 -5.28
N VAL A 289 10.45 3.50 -5.60
CA VAL A 289 9.57 4.59 -6.06
C VAL A 289 9.82 4.94 -7.53
N TRP A 290 11.10 5.13 -7.89
CA TRP A 290 11.50 5.72 -9.16
C TRP A 290 12.46 4.81 -9.93
N SER A 291 12.39 4.86 -11.26
CA SER A 291 13.17 4.01 -12.15
C SER A 291 14.60 4.50 -12.39
N SER A 292 14.87 5.80 -12.40
CA SER A 292 16.25 6.30 -12.50
C SER A 292 17.04 5.87 -11.27
N ASN A 293 18.13 5.13 -11.47
CA ASN A 293 19.01 4.55 -10.45
C ASN A 293 18.38 3.51 -9.48
N SER A 294 17.15 3.06 -9.75
CA SER A 294 16.40 2.16 -8.85
C SER A 294 16.28 2.74 -7.44
N ALA A 295 15.76 3.96 -7.36
CA ALA A 295 15.59 4.67 -6.10
C ALA A 295 14.50 4.06 -5.23
N HIS A 296 14.81 3.87 -3.96
CA HIS A 296 13.89 3.42 -2.92
C HIS A 296 13.72 4.54 -1.89
N LEU A 297 12.47 4.86 -1.58
CA LEU A 297 12.15 5.73 -0.44
C LEU A 297 12.52 4.98 0.84
N ARG A 298 13.47 5.53 1.58
CA ARG A 298 13.94 5.03 2.87
C ARG A 298 12.84 5.16 3.90
N ILE A 299 12.61 4.10 4.67
CA ILE A 299 11.79 4.18 5.87
C ILE A 299 12.58 4.98 6.92
N THR A 300 12.23 6.25 7.08
CA THR A 300 12.81 7.13 8.09
C THR A 300 12.22 6.81 9.47
N PRO A 301 12.82 7.29 10.58
CA PRO A 301 12.22 7.15 11.91
C PRO A 301 10.77 7.63 11.94
N GLU A 302 10.46 8.73 11.27
CA GLU A 302 9.12 9.32 11.20
C GLU A 302 8.13 8.35 10.56
N ILE A 303 8.44 7.87 9.35
CA ILE A 303 7.62 6.88 8.62
C ILE A 303 7.47 5.61 9.46
N PHE A 304 8.58 5.13 10.04
CA PHE A 304 8.60 3.92 10.84
C PHE A 304 7.64 4.00 12.02
N TYR A 305 7.73 5.03 12.87
CA TYR A 305 6.87 5.11 14.05
C TYR A 305 5.40 5.31 13.66
N ALA A 306 5.14 6.01 12.55
CA ALA A 306 3.77 6.21 12.06
C ALA A 306 3.14 4.87 11.68
N PHE A 307 3.85 4.06 10.89
CA PHE A 307 3.37 2.76 10.45
C PHE A 307 3.40 1.71 11.56
N LYS A 308 4.44 1.69 12.40
CA LYS A 308 4.52 0.83 13.59
C LYS A 308 3.28 1.00 14.46
N SER A 309 2.87 2.26 14.71
CA SER A 309 1.68 2.53 15.51
C SER A 309 0.41 1.91 14.94
N ILE A 310 0.32 1.70 13.63
CA ILE A 310 -0.85 1.07 12.98
C ILE A 310 -0.73 -0.44 13.06
N LEU A 311 0.43 -0.97 12.66
CA LEU A 311 0.70 -2.41 12.65
C LEU A 311 0.57 -3.03 14.05
N GLU A 312 0.93 -2.28 15.09
CA GLU A 312 0.79 -2.74 16.48
C GLU A 312 -0.58 -2.43 17.10
N LYS A 313 -1.25 -1.36 16.66
CA LYS A 313 -2.57 -0.96 17.19
C LYS A 313 -3.70 -1.76 16.59
N ASP A 314 -3.58 -2.30 15.38
CA ASP A 314 -4.58 -3.23 14.83
C ASP A 314 -4.55 -4.61 15.53
N ALA A 315 -3.55 -4.88 16.38
CA ALA A 315 -3.64 -5.92 17.40
C ALA A 315 -4.63 -5.58 18.54
N SER A 316 -5.12 -4.34 18.59
CA SER A 316 -6.05 -3.77 19.56
C SER A 316 -6.96 -2.70 18.90
N ASN A 317 -7.87 -3.15 18.02
CA ASN A 317 -8.99 -2.41 17.38
C ASN A 317 -9.12 -0.91 17.70
N ILE A 318 -9.08 -0.03 16.68
CA ILE A 318 -9.66 1.32 16.80
C ILE A 318 -10.71 1.60 15.72
N THR A 319 -11.92 1.87 16.22
CA THR A 319 -13.09 2.41 15.55
C THR A 319 -13.14 3.94 15.60
N ASN A 320 -13.82 4.48 14.58
CA ASN A 320 -14.57 5.76 14.49
C ASN A 320 -13.82 7.06 14.18
N SER A 321 -14.14 7.60 13.00
CA SER A 321 -14.45 9.02 12.86
C SER A 321 -15.58 9.23 11.84
N ASN A 322 -16.64 9.93 12.25
CA ASN A 322 -17.75 10.33 11.39
C ASN A 322 -17.38 11.62 10.66
N LEU A 323 -16.80 11.48 9.47
CA LEU A 323 -16.75 12.56 8.50
C LEU A 323 -17.99 12.47 7.59
N LEU A 324 -18.72 13.59 7.48
CA LEU A 324 -19.78 13.79 6.50
C LEU A 324 -19.12 13.94 5.12
N PRO A 325 -19.73 13.42 4.04
CA PRO A 325 -19.14 13.50 2.70
C PRO A 325 -19.33 14.90 2.10
N ASP A 326 -18.30 15.43 1.43
CA ASP A 326 -18.36 16.75 0.79
C ASP A 326 -18.99 16.72 -0.62
N ASN A 327 -19.13 15.53 -1.22
CA ASN A 327 -19.64 15.35 -2.59
C ASN A 327 -20.59 14.14 -2.71
N TYR A 328 -21.38 14.16 -3.78
CA TYR A 328 -22.12 12.97 -4.23
C TYR A 328 -21.16 11.91 -4.77
N HIS A 329 -21.36 10.66 -4.36
CA HIS A 329 -20.58 9.55 -4.87
C HIS A 329 -21.43 8.28 -4.97
N LEU A 330 -21.27 7.53 -6.06
CA LEU A 330 -21.75 6.16 -6.20
C LEU A 330 -20.53 5.25 -6.36
N ALA A 331 -20.28 4.39 -5.38
CA ALA A 331 -19.18 3.43 -5.39
C ALA A 331 -19.45 2.29 -6.37
N ASP A 332 -18.38 1.60 -6.79
CA ASP A 332 -18.55 0.29 -7.42
C ASP A 332 -19.14 -0.68 -6.38
N ALA A 333 -20.04 -1.55 -6.83
CA ALA A 333 -20.58 -2.59 -5.96
C ALA A 333 -19.46 -3.58 -5.62
N TYR A 334 -19.40 -4.02 -4.37
CA TYR A 334 -18.39 -4.97 -3.91
C TYR A 334 -19.02 -6.10 -3.08
N PRO A 335 -18.72 -7.38 -3.37
CA PRO A 335 -17.91 -7.86 -4.51
C PRO A 335 -18.59 -7.61 -5.87
N ASN A 336 -17.82 -7.55 -6.96
CA ASN A 336 -18.32 -7.52 -8.34
C ASN A 336 -17.26 -8.11 -9.30
N PRO A 337 -17.50 -9.25 -9.98
CA PRO A 337 -18.73 -10.04 -10.01
C PRO A 337 -19.15 -10.58 -8.63
N PHE A 338 -20.45 -10.82 -8.45
CA PHE A 338 -21.03 -11.20 -7.15
C PHE A 338 -21.87 -12.48 -7.23
N ASN A 339 -21.98 -13.22 -6.11
CA ASN A 339 -22.84 -14.39 -5.95
C ASN A 339 -23.21 -14.63 -4.45
N PRO A 340 -24.50 -14.64 -4.05
CA PRO A 340 -25.64 -13.99 -4.70
C PRO A 340 -25.79 -12.51 -4.30
N SER A 341 -24.91 -11.99 -3.44
CA SER A 341 -25.03 -10.63 -2.89
C SER A 341 -23.82 -9.75 -3.13
N THR A 342 -24.08 -8.45 -3.32
CA THR A 342 -23.08 -7.39 -3.39
C THR A 342 -23.50 -6.21 -2.52
N THR A 343 -22.55 -5.42 -2.05
CA THR A 343 -22.82 -4.17 -1.33
C THR A 343 -22.58 -2.98 -2.24
N ILE A 344 -23.60 -2.13 -2.38
CA ILE A 344 -23.50 -0.85 -3.08
C ILE A 344 -23.36 0.25 -2.03
N SER A 345 -22.27 1.01 -2.13
CA SER A 345 -22.00 2.16 -1.25
C SER A 345 -22.25 3.47 -2.00
N TYR A 346 -22.81 4.46 -1.33
CA TYR A 346 -23.01 5.79 -1.90
C TYR A 346 -22.93 6.87 -0.82
N SER A 347 -22.63 8.10 -1.22
CA SER A 347 -22.56 9.26 -0.33
C SER A 347 -23.41 10.41 -0.86
N ILE A 348 -24.05 11.14 0.06
CA ILE A 348 -24.78 12.37 -0.25
C ILE A 348 -24.33 13.49 0.69
N PRO A 349 -23.96 14.68 0.17
CA PRO A 349 -23.37 15.75 0.97
C PRO A 349 -24.40 16.60 1.72
N LYS A 350 -25.68 16.47 1.38
CA LYS A 350 -26.79 17.19 2.01
C LYS A 350 -28.03 16.29 2.07
N THR A 351 -28.96 16.66 2.94
CA THR A 351 -30.24 15.95 3.06
C THR A 351 -31.08 16.13 1.81
N GLU A 352 -31.47 15.03 1.17
CA GLU A 352 -32.30 15.05 -0.04
C GLU A 352 -32.95 13.70 -0.34
N HIS A 353 -33.85 13.68 -1.32
CA HIS A 353 -34.47 12.47 -1.82
C HIS A 353 -33.50 11.67 -2.71
N VAL A 354 -33.27 10.42 -2.33
CA VAL A 354 -32.33 9.51 -2.97
C VAL A 354 -33.10 8.34 -3.57
N THR A 355 -32.79 8.00 -4.83
CA THR A 355 -33.22 6.73 -5.41
C THR A 355 -32.01 5.92 -5.87
N LEU A 356 -31.99 4.63 -5.52
CA LEU A 356 -31.01 3.68 -6.02
C LEU A 356 -31.75 2.53 -6.69
N THR A 357 -31.63 2.44 -7.99
CA THR A 357 -32.42 1.50 -8.80
C THR A 357 -31.50 0.57 -9.59
N VAL A 358 -31.83 -0.71 -9.64
CA VAL A 358 -31.17 -1.73 -10.47
C VAL A 358 -31.96 -1.91 -11.77
N PHE A 359 -31.25 -2.01 -12.90
CA PHE A 359 -31.78 -2.15 -14.25
C PHE A 359 -31.15 -3.36 -14.95
N ASP A 360 -31.86 -3.93 -15.92
CA ASP A 360 -31.30 -4.89 -16.87
C ASP A 360 -30.55 -4.20 -18.03
N MET A 361 -30.01 -5.00 -18.96
CA MET A 361 -29.27 -4.49 -20.13
C MET A 361 -30.13 -3.69 -21.11
N LEU A 362 -31.46 -3.80 -21.05
CA LEU A 362 -32.40 -3.04 -21.88
C LEU A 362 -32.84 -1.74 -21.18
N GLY A 363 -32.31 -1.45 -19.98
CA GLY A 363 -32.68 -0.30 -19.17
C GLY A 363 -34.04 -0.46 -18.48
N ARG A 364 -34.60 -1.67 -18.41
CA ARG A 364 -35.83 -1.92 -17.65
C ARG A 364 -35.50 -1.96 -16.17
N GLU A 365 -36.29 -1.26 -15.38
CA GLU A 365 -36.18 -1.26 -13.92
C GLU A 365 -36.48 -2.66 -13.38
N ILE A 366 -35.56 -3.20 -12.57
CA ILE A 366 -35.70 -4.48 -11.90
C ILE A 366 -36.21 -4.26 -10.47
N VAL A 367 -35.53 -3.38 -9.73
CA VAL A 367 -35.86 -3.10 -8.33
C VAL A 367 -35.31 -1.74 -7.90
N LYS A 368 -36.07 -1.00 -7.10
CA LYS A 368 -35.56 0.12 -6.31
C LYS A 368 -35.07 -0.39 -4.97
N LEU A 369 -33.77 -0.28 -4.74
CA LEU A 369 -33.16 -0.63 -3.46
C LEU A 369 -33.42 0.46 -2.41
N ILE A 370 -33.51 1.72 -2.85
CA ILE A 370 -33.81 2.89 -2.02
C ILE A 370 -34.72 3.83 -2.82
N ASP A 371 -35.72 4.40 -2.15
CA ASP A 371 -36.60 5.45 -2.67
C ASP A 371 -37.12 6.30 -1.49
N GLU A 372 -36.25 7.12 -0.88
CA GLU A 372 -36.59 7.89 0.32
C GLU A 372 -35.68 9.12 0.53
N VAL A 373 -36.07 10.00 1.47
CA VAL A 373 -35.22 11.11 1.93
C VAL A 373 -34.14 10.58 2.87
N LYS A 374 -32.87 10.85 2.55
CA LYS A 374 -31.71 10.50 3.38
C LYS A 374 -31.01 11.78 3.86
N GLN A 375 -30.45 11.76 5.07
CA GLN A 375 -29.63 12.85 5.60
C GLN A 375 -28.24 12.89 4.93
N ALA A 376 -27.51 13.99 5.07
CA ALA A 376 -26.09 14.02 4.67
C ALA A 376 -25.34 12.86 5.32
N GLY A 377 -24.65 12.04 4.52
CA GLY A 377 -24.09 10.81 5.06
C GLY A 377 -23.61 9.84 4.00
N ASN A 378 -23.00 8.78 4.50
CA ASN A 378 -22.54 7.66 3.70
C ASN A 378 -23.40 6.45 4.02
N TYR A 379 -23.81 5.76 2.98
CA TYR A 379 -24.79 4.70 3.05
C TYR A 379 -24.27 3.45 2.36
N LYS A 380 -24.72 2.31 2.85
CA LYS A 380 -24.47 1.00 2.27
C LYS A 380 -25.80 0.27 2.16
N ILE A 381 -25.99 -0.41 1.04
CA ILE A 381 -27.11 -1.32 0.87
C ILE A 381 -26.63 -2.60 0.23
N THR A 382 -27.09 -3.72 0.77
CA THR A 382 -26.80 -5.04 0.23
C THR A 382 -27.85 -5.38 -0.81
N PHE A 383 -27.43 -5.60 -2.05
CA PHE A 383 -28.27 -6.15 -3.10
C PHE A 383 -28.09 -7.67 -3.15
N ASN A 384 -29.17 -8.42 -2.95
CA ASN A 384 -29.18 -9.87 -3.06
C ASN A 384 -30.04 -10.30 -4.26
N ALA A 385 -29.38 -10.91 -5.26
CA ALA A 385 -30.01 -11.36 -6.50
C ALA A 385 -31.02 -12.52 -6.33
N ARG A 386 -31.10 -13.13 -5.14
CA ARG A 386 -32.10 -14.17 -4.82
C ARG A 386 -33.36 -13.63 -4.13
N GLN A 387 -33.37 -12.37 -3.72
CA GLN A 387 -34.39 -11.82 -2.82
C GLN A 387 -34.86 -10.42 -3.24
N PHE A 388 -35.01 -10.17 -4.54
CA PHE A 388 -35.44 -8.85 -5.04
C PHE A 388 -36.94 -8.77 -5.39
N GLU A 389 -37.62 -9.91 -5.58
CA GLU A 389 -39.07 -10.02 -5.77
C GLU A 389 -39.55 -11.37 -5.21
N GLN A 390 -40.77 -11.48 -4.68
CA GLN A 390 -41.32 -12.66 -3.98
C GLN A 390 -41.54 -13.89 -4.88
N SER A 391 -40.51 -14.36 -5.61
CA SER A 391 -40.36 -15.66 -6.33
C SER A 391 -39.42 -15.59 -7.54
N LYS A 392 -38.70 -14.48 -7.79
CA LYS A 392 -37.75 -14.38 -8.91
C LYS A 392 -36.31 -14.26 -8.42
N GLU A 393 -35.45 -15.11 -8.98
CA GLU A 393 -34.00 -14.96 -8.91
C GLU A 393 -33.48 -14.35 -10.21
N LEU A 394 -32.48 -13.48 -10.12
CA LEU A 394 -31.81 -12.99 -11.33
C LEU A 394 -30.98 -14.10 -11.95
N SER A 395 -30.96 -14.16 -13.28
CA SER A 395 -30.05 -15.02 -14.04
C SER A 395 -28.64 -14.44 -14.00
N SER A 396 -27.60 -15.27 -14.18
CA SER A 396 -26.25 -14.74 -14.40
C SER A 396 -26.25 -13.77 -15.58
N GLY A 397 -25.55 -12.65 -15.45
CA GLY A 397 -25.59 -11.61 -16.46
C GLY A 397 -25.15 -10.24 -15.96
N VAL A 398 -25.21 -9.28 -16.87
CA VAL A 398 -24.85 -7.88 -16.63
C VAL A 398 -26.11 -7.10 -16.23
N TYR A 399 -25.97 -6.33 -15.16
CA TYR A 399 -26.98 -5.41 -14.66
C TYR A 399 -26.36 -4.04 -14.44
N PHE A 400 -27.23 -3.03 -14.32
CA PHE A 400 -26.82 -1.67 -14.03
C PHE A 400 -27.51 -1.20 -12.75
N TYR A 401 -26.88 -0.30 -12.01
CA TYR A 401 -27.51 0.38 -10.89
C TYR A 401 -27.25 1.87 -11.01
N ARG A 402 -28.27 2.67 -10.70
CA ARG A 402 -28.24 4.11 -10.83
C ARG A 402 -28.62 4.76 -9.51
N LEU A 403 -27.76 5.66 -9.06
CA LEU A 403 -28.06 6.58 -7.97
C LEU A 403 -28.55 7.90 -8.56
N GLN A 404 -29.70 8.37 -8.08
CA GLN A 404 -30.25 9.68 -8.39
C GLN A 404 -30.49 10.46 -7.09
N CYS A 405 -29.89 11.64 -6.98
CA CYS A 405 -30.05 12.56 -5.85
C CYS A 405 -30.15 13.99 -6.42
N GLY A 406 -31.34 14.58 -6.44
CA GLY A 406 -31.57 15.88 -7.08
C GLY A 406 -31.08 15.91 -8.54
N ASN A 407 -30.10 16.77 -8.82
CA ASN A 407 -29.47 16.90 -10.15
C ASN A 407 -28.32 15.90 -10.39
N TYR A 408 -27.87 15.17 -9.36
CA TYR A 408 -26.85 14.14 -9.50
C TYR A 408 -27.46 12.84 -10.00
N SER A 409 -26.93 12.30 -11.09
CA SER A 409 -27.26 10.99 -11.62
C SER A 409 -26.00 10.23 -11.99
N ARG A 410 -25.80 9.04 -11.44
CA ARG A 410 -24.68 8.18 -11.80
C ARG A 410 -25.13 6.74 -11.96
N THR A 411 -24.80 6.15 -13.10
CA THR A 411 -25.05 4.73 -13.38
C THR A 411 -23.74 3.96 -13.40
N LYS A 412 -23.73 2.78 -12.79
CA LYS A 412 -22.62 1.83 -12.76
C LYS A 412 -23.13 0.42 -13.07
N LYS A 413 -22.20 -0.50 -13.34
CA LYS A 413 -22.49 -1.87 -13.79
C LYS A 413 -22.16 -2.89 -12.70
N ILE A 414 -22.96 -3.94 -12.56
CA ILE A 414 -22.70 -5.13 -11.74
C ILE A 414 -22.87 -6.41 -12.54
N ILE A 415 -22.14 -7.46 -12.18
CA ILE A 415 -22.17 -8.76 -12.84
C ILE A 415 -22.57 -9.82 -11.82
N LEU A 416 -23.70 -10.49 -12.06
CA LEU A 416 -24.12 -11.65 -11.28
C LEU A 416 -23.53 -12.92 -11.89
N MET A 417 -22.80 -13.69 -11.09
CA MET A 417 -22.36 -15.04 -11.44
C MET A 417 -23.12 -16.04 -10.55
N LYS A 418 -23.75 -17.06 -11.13
CA LYS A 418 -24.40 -18.13 -10.34
C LYS A 418 -23.50 -19.33 -10.23
#